data_AF-A0A314KHM6-F1
#
_entry.id   AF-A0A314KHM6-F1
#
_cell.length_a   1.000
_cell.length_b   1.000
_cell.length_c   1.000
_cell.angle_alpha   90.00
_cell.angle_beta   90.00
_cell.angle_gamma   90.00
#
_symmetry.space_group_name_H-M   'P 1'
#
loop_
_entity.id
_entity.type
_entity.pdbx_description
1 polymer ?
#
loop_
_entity_poly.entity_id
_entity_poly.type
_entity_poly.pdbx_seq_one_letter_code
_entity_poly.pdbx_strand_id
1 'polypeptide(L)'
;NSSTEPYIVAPNILVAHSAAVRLYRRKYKSTQHGLVGLNLFAYRPLPYTNSMADIVAVQRVYEFYLGWFANPLMFGDYPDIMKRNVGSTFPKLTREESAQVKGAIDFIASNHYQTVQSGTTWLMEHLKLYVRLMTNAF
;
A
#
# COMPACT_ATOMS: atom_id res chain seq x y z
N ASN A 1 8.94 -18.58 -6.74
CA ASN A 1 8.46 -17.34 -6.10
C ASN A 1 7.99 -16.40 -7.19
N SER A 2 6.81 -15.80 -7.05
CA SER A 2 6.14 -15.04 -8.09
C SER A 2 6.42 -13.55 -7.96
N SER A 3 7.08 -12.95 -8.94
CA SER A 3 7.32 -11.50 -9.00
C SER A 3 6.07 -10.69 -9.38
N THR A 4 4.94 -11.36 -9.66
CA THR A 4 3.73 -10.76 -10.25
C THR A 4 2.50 -10.87 -9.36
N GLU A 5 2.35 -11.96 -8.60
CA GLU A 5 1.16 -12.21 -7.77
C GLU A 5 0.82 -11.09 -6.77
N PRO A 6 1.77 -10.51 -6.00
CA PRO A 6 1.44 -9.41 -5.09
C PRO A 6 0.80 -8.21 -5.80
N TYR A 7 1.23 -7.92 -7.02
CA TYR A 7 0.68 -6.85 -7.86
C TYR A 7 -0.69 -7.20 -8.43
N ILE A 8 -1.03 -8.48 -8.57
CA ILE A 8 -2.37 -8.92 -8.98
C ILE A 8 -3.35 -8.85 -7.80
N VAL A 9 -2.89 -9.16 -6.59
CA VAL A 9 -3.75 -9.23 -5.40
C VAL A 9 -4.10 -7.83 -4.85
N ALA A 10 -3.16 -6.88 -4.86
CA ALA A 10 -3.38 -5.56 -4.26
C ALA A 10 -4.59 -4.79 -4.85
N PRO A 11 -4.81 -4.72 -6.19
CA PRO A 11 -6.01 -4.13 -6.78
C PRO A 11 -7.31 -4.80 -6.28
N ASN A 12 -7.33 -6.13 -6.19
CA ASN A 12 -8.50 -6.87 -5.72
C ASN A 12 -8.89 -6.52 -4.28
N ILE A 13 -7.89 -6.36 -3.40
CA ILE A 13 -8.10 -5.91 -2.01
C ILE A 13 -8.73 -4.51 -1.99
N LEU A 14 -8.23 -3.57 -2.79
CA LEU A 14 -8.76 -2.21 -2.87
C LEU A 14 -10.21 -2.18 -3.39
N VAL A 15 -10.51 -2.94 -4.43
CA VAL A 15 -11.86 -3.05 -5.00
C VAL A 15 -12.81 -3.71 -4.00
N ALA A 16 -12.38 -4.77 -3.31
CA ALA A 16 -13.19 -5.43 -2.28
C ALA A 16 -13.46 -4.51 -1.08
N HIS A 17 -12.43 -3.82 -0.58
CA HIS A 17 -12.56 -2.85 0.51
C HIS A 17 -13.55 -1.74 0.14
N SER A 18 -13.40 -1.15 -1.04
CA SER A 18 -14.29 -0.08 -1.50
C SER A 18 -15.74 -0.54 -1.72
N ALA A 19 -15.95 -1.78 -2.18
CA ALA A 19 -17.28 -2.37 -2.26
C ALA A 19 -17.93 -2.52 -0.87
N ALA A 20 -17.18 -2.99 0.12
CA ALA A 20 -17.64 -3.12 1.50
C ALA A 20 -17.96 -1.76 2.13
N VAL A 21 -17.09 -0.76 1.95
CA VAL A 21 -17.32 0.61 2.42
C VAL A 21 -18.56 1.22 1.76
N ARG A 22 -18.76 1.01 0.46
CA ARG A 22 -19.95 1.48 -0.25
C ARG A 22 -21.22 0.82 0.29
N LEU A 23 -21.20 -0.49 0.56
CA LEU A 23 -22.32 -1.19 1.20
C LEU A 23 -22.60 -0.62 2.59
N TYR A 24 -21.56 -0.44 3.41
CA TYR A 24 -21.65 0.16 4.74
C TYR A 24 -22.33 1.53 4.70
N ARG A 25 -21.80 2.43 3.86
CA ARG A 25 -22.32 3.79 3.69
C ARG A 25 -23.78 3.82 3.24
N ARG A 26 -24.18 2.90 2.34
CA ARG A 26 -25.55 2.86 1.80
C ARG A 26 -26.58 2.25 2.75
N LYS A 27 -26.21 1.18 3.46
CA LYS A 27 -27.19 0.35 4.19
C LYS A 27 -27.14 0.54 5.71
N TYR A 28 -25.99 0.91 6.27
CA TYR A 28 -25.76 0.82 7.72
C TYR A 28 -25.30 2.14 8.36
N LYS A 29 -24.67 3.05 7.60
CA LYS A 29 -24.09 4.27 8.18
C LYS A 29 -25.12 5.23 8.79
N SER A 30 -26.34 5.30 8.25
CA SER A 30 -27.40 6.17 8.78
C SER A 30 -27.94 5.73 10.14
N THR A 31 -27.78 4.45 10.50
CA THR A 31 -28.29 3.88 11.76
C THR A 31 -27.18 3.58 12.77
N GLN A 32 -26.02 3.11 12.30
CA GLN A 32 -24.91 2.71 13.16
C GLN A 32 -23.92 3.84 13.43
N HIS A 33 -23.87 4.85 12.55
CA HIS A 33 -22.97 6.02 12.67
C HIS A 33 -21.48 5.68 12.82
N GLY A 34 -21.06 4.47 12.44
CA GLY A 34 -19.68 4.02 12.55
C GLY A 34 -18.80 4.49 11.39
N LEU A 35 -17.51 4.13 11.50
CA LEU A 35 -16.45 4.45 10.56
C LEU A 35 -15.81 3.16 10.05
N VAL A 36 -15.40 3.16 8.77
CA VAL A 36 -14.68 2.03 8.17
C VAL A 36 -13.30 2.48 7.73
N GLY A 37 -12.27 1.80 8.23
CA GLY A 37 -10.87 2.10 7.95
C GLY A 37 -10.12 0.90 7.38
N LEU A 38 -8.85 1.12 7.06
CA LEU A 38 -7.91 0.08 6.65
C LEU A 38 -6.68 0.14 7.55
N ASN A 39 -6.24 -1.02 8.06
CA ASN A 39 -5.02 -1.14 8.83
C ASN A 39 -3.86 -1.49 7.89
N LEU A 40 -2.83 -0.65 7.88
CA LEU A 40 -1.65 -0.82 7.05
C LEU A 40 -0.43 -1.14 7.91
N PHE A 41 0.36 -2.11 7.46
CA PHE A 41 1.60 -2.44 8.12
C PHE A 41 2.67 -1.39 7.81
N ALA A 42 3.30 -0.85 8.85
CA ALA A 42 4.24 0.25 8.75
C ALA A 42 5.55 -0.05 9.49
N TYR A 43 6.65 0.00 8.75
CA TYR A 43 7.96 0.20 9.36
C TYR A 43 8.21 1.70 9.61
N ARG A 44 9.09 1.99 10.57
CA ARG A 44 9.78 3.29 10.61
C ARG A 44 11.15 3.13 9.94
N PRO A 45 11.28 3.34 8.62
CA PRO A 45 12.57 3.38 7.95
C PRO A 45 13.34 4.64 8.36
N LEU A 46 14.61 4.47 8.73
CA LEU A 46 15.57 5.54 8.93
C LEU A 46 16.66 5.43 7.87
N PRO A 47 17.18 6.54 7.32
CA PRO A 47 18.24 6.45 6.33
C PRO A 47 19.52 5.92 7.00
N TYR A 48 20.28 5.07 6.30
CA TYR A 48 21.54 4.53 6.81
C TYR A 48 22.62 5.62 6.94
N THR A 49 22.65 6.57 5.99
CA THR A 49 23.47 7.78 6.01
C THR A 49 22.64 9.01 5.68
N ASN A 50 23.19 10.22 5.88
CA ASN A 50 22.56 11.47 5.44
C ASN A 50 22.67 11.72 3.92
N SER A 51 23.05 10.70 3.13
CA SER A 51 23.11 10.84 1.68
C SER A 51 21.71 10.95 1.07
N MET A 52 21.60 11.70 -0.03
CA MET A 52 20.35 11.81 -0.78
C MET A 52 19.84 10.43 -1.26
N ALA A 53 20.77 9.51 -1.57
CA ALA A 53 20.43 8.16 -2.00
C ALA A 53 19.67 7.38 -0.93
N ASP A 54 20.10 7.46 0.34
CA ASP A 54 19.43 6.78 1.45
C ASP A 54 18.11 7.46 1.85
N ILE A 55 18.03 8.79 1.76
CA ILE A 55 16.77 9.52 1.97
C ILE A 55 15.72 9.08 0.93
N VAL A 56 16.11 8.97 -0.35
CA VAL A 56 15.22 8.46 -1.40
C VAL A 56 14.88 6.97 -1.18
N ALA A 57 15.79 6.18 -0.62
CA ALA A 57 15.51 4.79 -0.25
C ALA A 57 14.44 4.68 0.83
N VAL A 58 14.49 5.53 1.85
CA VAL A 58 13.45 5.63 2.90
C VAL A 58 12.09 5.98 2.29
N GLN A 59 12.02 6.95 1.37
CA GLN A 59 10.76 7.27 0.69
C GLN A 59 10.22 6.08 -0.08
N ARG A 60 11.07 5.33 -0.80
CA ARG A 60 10.65 4.10 -1.50
C ARG A 60 10.05 3.07 -0.52
N VAL A 61 10.64 2.87 0.66
CA VAL A 61 10.05 1.98 1.67
C VAL A 61 8.64 2.44 2.02
N TYR A 62 8.47 3.71 2.38
CA TYR A 62 7.15 4.22 2.76
C TYR A 62 6.11 4.02 1.65
N GLU A 63 6.48 4.26 0.40
CA GLU A 63 5.55 4.14 -0.72
C GLU A 63 5.17 2.69 -1.00
N PHE A 64 6.11 1.74 -0.89
CA PHE A 64 5.82 0.32 -1.09
C PHE A 64 5.06 -0.33 0.08
N TYR A 65 5.16 0.19 1.30
CA TYR A 65 4.46 -0.37 2.48
C TYR A 65 3.15 0.34 2.81
N LEU A 66 3.11 1.67 2.71
CA LEU A 66 1.94 2.49 3.00
C LEU A 66 1.30 3.02 1.73
N GLY A 67 2.10 3.68 0.88
CA GLY A 67 1.61 4.37 -0.32
C GLY A 67 0.86 3.44 -1.29
N TRP A 68 1.25 2.17 -1.37
CA TRP A 68 0.62 1.18 -2.25
C TRP A 68 -0.89 1.05 -2.02
N PHE A 69 -1.35 1.15 -0.78
CA PHE A 69 -2.79 1.13 -0.45
C PHE A 69 -3.33 2.52 -0.12
N ALA A 70 -2.55 3.35 0.56
CA ALA A 70 -2.99 4.68 0.97
C ALA A 70 -3.23 5.60 -0.24
N ASN A 71 -2.35 5.63 -1.24
CA ASN A 71 -2.52 6.55 -2.37
C ASN A 71 -3.76 6.23 -3.22
N PRO A 72 -4.07 4.98 -3.58
CA PRO A 72 -5.33 4.67 -4.23
C PRO A 72 -6.56 5.12 -3.44
N LEU A 73 -6.55 4.93 -2.11
CA LEU A 73 -7.67 5.33 -1.25
C LEU A 73 -7.82 6.85 -1.13
N MET A 74 -6.73 7.61 -1.16
CA MET A 74 -6.75 9.07 -1.01
C MET A 74 -6.91 9.80 -2.35
N PHE A 75 -6.22 9.34 -3.38
CA PHE A 75 -6.04 10.05 -4.65
C PHE A 75 -6.62 9.31 -5.85
N GLY A 76 -6.88 8.01 -5.74
CA GLY A 76 -7.41 7.16 -6.82
C GLY A 76 -6.34 6.54 -7.71
N ASP A 77 -5.05 6.68 -7.40
CA ASP A 77 -3.96 6.09 -8.17
C ASP A 77 -2.79 5.71 -7.26
N TYR A 78 -1.91 4.83 -7.75
CA TYR A 78 -0.73 4.39 -7.04
C TYR A 78 0.37 5.46 -6.99
N PRO A 79 1.37 5.35 -6.08
CA PRO A 79 2.51 6.25 -6.06
C PRO A 79 3.33 6.19 -7.36
N ASP A 80 3.76 7.35 -7.87
CA ASP A 80 4.58 7.41 -9.09
C ASP A 80 5.93 6.70 -8.92
N ILE A 81 6.49 6.71 -7.71
CA ILE A 81 7.74 6.02 -7.45
C ILE A 81 7.59 4.50 -7.63
N MET A 82 6.45 3.92 -7.27
CA MET A 82 6.19 2.49 -7.48
C MET A 82 6.04 2.18 -8.96
N LYS A 83 5.23 2.99 -9.68
CA LYS A 83 5.05 2.89 -11.13
C LYS A 83 6.40 2.94 -11.87
N ARG A 84 7.30 3.86 -11.50
CA ARG A 84 8.64 3.96 -12.10
C ARG A 84 9.57 2.79 -11.75
N ASN A 85 9.53 2.28 -10.51
CA ASN A 85 10.41 1.20 -10.08
C ASN A 85 10.00 -0.16 -10.66
N VAL A 86 8.70 -0.44 -10.79
CA VAL A 86 8.22 -1.71 -11.35
C VAL A 86 8.10 -1.65 -12.87
N GLY A 87 7.78 -0.48 -13.42
CA GLY A 87 7.72 -0.24 -14.86
C GLY A 87 6.39 -0.67 -15.48
N SER A 88 6.42 -1.07 -16.75
CA SER A 88 5.23 -1.31 -17.57
C SER A 88 4.34 -2.47 -17.11
N THR A 89 4.88 -3.35 -16.26
CA THR A 89 4.15 -4.50 -15.69
C THR A 89 3.35 -4.12 -14.44
N PHE A 90 3.47 -2.88 -13.95
CA PHE A 90 2.72 -2.43 -12.79
C PHE A 90 1.23 -2.32 -13.13
N PRO A 91 0.35 -2.92 -12.31
CA PRO A 91 -1.10 -2.91 -12.53
C PRO A 91 -1.62 -1.48 -12.53
N LYS A 92 -2.65 -1.24 -13.35
CA LYS A 92 -3.37 0.02 -13.41
C LYS A 92 -4.79 -0.23 -12.94
N LEU A 93 -5.29 0.67 -12.10
CA LEU A 93 -6.72 0.74 -11.85
C LEU A 93 -7.40 1.27 -13.10
N THR A 94 -8.51 0.66 -13.50
CA THR A 94 -9.42 1.25 -14.47
C THR A 94 -9.98 2.57 -13.93
N ARG A 95 -10.59 3.37 -14.81
CA ARG A 95 -11.21 4.64 -14.39
C ARG A 95 -12.33 4.40 -13.37
N GLU A 96 -13.07 3.32 -13.56
CA GLU A 96 -14.17 2.89 -12.71
C GLU A 96 -13.66 2.42 -11.34
N GLU A 97 -12.60 1.62 -11.31
CA GLU A 97 -11.97 1.18 -10.05
C GLU A 97 -11.34 2.35 -9.29
N SER A 98 -10.61 3.22 -9.98
CA SER A 98 -10.03 4.43 -9.41
C SER A 98 -11.10 5.31 -8.74
N ALA A 99 -12.21 5.57 -9.44
CA ALA A 99 -13.33 6.34 -8.91
C ALA A 99 -14.04 5.63 -7.74
N GLN A 100 -14.12 4.30 -7.78
CA GLN A 100 -14.71 3.52 -6.69
C GLN A 100 -13.84 3.50 -5.43
N VAL A 101 -12.52 3.38 -5.59
CA VAL A 101 -11.55 3.24 -4.49
C VAL A 101 -11.26 4.59 -3.82
N LYS A 102 -11.21 5.67 -4.60
CA LYS A 102 -10.94 7.01 -4.08
C LYS A 102 -11.99 7.43 -3.05
N GLY A 103 -11.53 7.80 -1.85
CA GLY A 103 -12.38 8.20 -0.74
C GLY A 103 -13.13 7.05 -0.06
N ALA A 104 -12.85 5.80 -0.43
CA ALA A 104 -13.45 4.63 0.20
C ALA A 104 -12.76 4.25 1.52
N ILE A 105 -12.51 5.24 2.37
CA ILE A 105 -11.92 5.09 3.70
C ILE A 105 -12.36 6.25 4.59
N ASP A 106 -12.57 5.99 5.88
CA ASP A 106 -12.86 7.03 6.88
C ASP A 106 -11.63 7.32 7.77
N PHE A 107 -10.76 6.33 8.02
CA PHE A 107 -9.49 6.48 8.75
C PHE A 107 -8.45 5.45 8.30
N ILE A 108 -7.17 5.77 8.45
CA ILE A 108 -6.06 4.82 8.27
C ILE A 108 -5.52 4.43 9.64
N ALA A 109 -5.46 3.13 9.91
CA ALA A 109 -4.75 2.60 11.07
C ALA A 109 -3.34 2.13 10.64
N SER A 110 -2.38 2.24 11.55
CA SER A 110 -1.01 1.80 11.32
C SER A 110 -0.65 0.68 12.29
N ASN A 111 -0.32 -0.48 11.75
CA ASN A 111 0.28 -1.57 12.53
C ASN A 111 1.80 -1.43 12.52
N HIS A 112 2.38 -1.00 13.66
CA HIS A 112 3.79 -0.72 13.80
C HIS A 112 4.43 -1.54 14.91
N TYR A 113 5.53 -2.23 14.59
CA TYR A 113 6.28 -3.03 15.56
C TYR A 113 7.75 -2.64 15.70
N GLN A 114 8.38 -2.14 14.63
CA GLN A 114 9.84 -1.99 14.60
C GLN A 114 10.30 -0.80 13.77
N THR A 115 11.40 -0.21 14.21
CA THR A 115 12.19 0.79 13.47
C THR A 115 13.34 0.06 12.78
N VAL A 116 13.54 0.32 11.48
CA VAL A 116 14.55 -0.33 10.66
C VAL A 116 15.46 0.71 10.01
N GLN A 117 16.77 0.46 9.99
CA GLN A 117 17.68 1.27 9.18
C GLN A 117 17.58 0.80 7.71
N SER A 118 17.49 1.75 6.79
CA SER A 118 17.29 1.54 5.38
C SER A 118 18.41 2.24 4.59
N GLY A 119 19.25 1.44 3.95
CA GLY A 119 20.22 1.88 2.93
C GLY A 119 19.92 1.24 1.58
N THR A 120 20.60 1.67 0.52
CA THR A 120 20.39 1.18 -0.87
C THR A 120 20.43 -0.34 -1.03
N THR A 121 21.24 -1.07 -0.26
CA THR A 121 21.38 -2.54 -0.32
C THR A 121 20.33 -3.28 0.52
N TRP A 122 19.90 -2.72 1.65
CA TRP A 122 18.92 -3.36 2.55
C TRP A 122 17.54 -3.44 1.90
N LEU A 123 17.15 -2.41 1.13
CA LEU A 123 15.86 -2.33 0.44
C LEU A 123 15.64 -3.49 -0.55
N MET A 124 16.65 -3.86 -1.32
CA MET A 124 16.53 -4.88 -2.37
C MET A 124 16.49 -6.30 -1.81
N GLU A 125 17.17 -6.57 -0.69
CA GLU A 125 17.11 -7.87 -0.02
C GLU A 125 15.83 -8.04 0.81
N HIS A 126 15.39 -6.98 1.51
CA HIS A 126 14.18 -7.05 2.33
C HIS A 126 12.87 -6.95 1.53
N LEU A 127 12.81 -6.24 0.39
CA LEU A 127 11.64 -6.33 -0.50
C LEU A 127 11.51 -7.73 -1.11
N LYS A 128 12.63 -8.36 -1.48
CA LYS A 128 12.63 -9.78 -1.92
C LYS A 128 12.17 -10.69 -0.78
N LEU A 129 12.56 -10.40 0.46
CA LEU A 129 12.13 -11.14 1.66
C LEU A 129 10.65 -10.89 2.00
N TYR A 130 10.15 -9.66 1.89
CA TYR A 130 8.75 -9.30 2.17
C TYR A 130 7.81 -9.91 1.13
N VAL A 131 8.16 -9.84 -0.16
CA VAL A 131 7.46 -10.60 -1.21
C VAL A 131 7.51 -12.10 -0.91
N ARG A 132 8.65 -12.64 -0.46
CA ARG A 132 8.82 -14.05 -0.06
C ARG A 132 8.01 -14.45 1.19
N LEU A 133 7.79 -13.55 2.14
CA LEU A 133 7.04 -13.81 3.37
C LEU A 133 5.53 -13.74 3.12
N MET A 134 5.06 -12.81 2.28
CA MET A 134 3.65 -12.70 1.91
C MET A 134 3.16 -13.88 1.05
N THR A 135 4.06 -14.56 0.32
CA THR A 135 3.74 -15.76 -0.48
C THR A 135 3.83 -17.08 0.31
N ASN A 136 4.37 -17.07 1.53
CA ASN A 136 4.58 -18.27 2.36
C ASN A 136 3.63 -18.35 3.57
N ALA A 137 2.62 -17.47 3.64
CA ALA A 137 1.66 -17.42 4.75
C ALA A 137 0.33 -18.16 4.45
N PHE A 138 0.27 -18.95 3.37
CA PHE A 138 -0.81 -19.90 3.09
C PHE A 138 -0.25 -21.19 2.49
#